data_AF-A0A1R3IMS2-F1
#
_entry.id   AF-A0A1R3IMS2-F1
#
_cell.length_a   1.000
_cell.length_b   1.000
_cell.length_c   1.000
_cell.angle_alpha   90.00
_cell.angle_beta   90.00
_cell.angle_gamma   90.00
#
_symmetry.space_group_name_H-M   'P 1'
#
loop_
_entity.id
_entity.type
_entity.pdbx_description
1 polymer ?
#
loop_
_entity_poly.entity_id
_entity_poly.type
_entity_poly.pdbx_seq_one_letter_code
_entity_poly.pdbx_strand_id
1 'polypeptide(L)'
;MCTVIKRIGPNLAYLEQIRQHMARLPSIDPNTRTILICGYPNVGKSSFMNKITGANVDVQPYAFTTKSLFVGHTHYKNLSIAQQAALFHSIKSLFMNKPLIIVCNKTDLQSLDGLSEEEKTLVKEMQAEAMKSVMGQGGEEGVLMTMSTLTEDGVINVKNAACEKLLNQRVDLKMKSKKINDCLNRFHVGIPKPRDQKERPHCIPQAVLEAKANKEVAEELQRKLTERDLEEENGGAGVYSASLRKYYILANDEWKEDILPEILDGHNVYDFLDPDNLLRLEELDREEGFRQAEEDDADFGIDGNELSPQEHEALATIRKKKSLLIQQHRIKKSTAESRPTVPRKFDKDREFTAKRMGRQLSSMGLDPSLAINRARSRSRGRKRERSLDNDGADAMDLDVDRPNKMLRTRSRSLSMSRLRSWLPNEVVPGEGFKDFAQKVKSHKLAKKSVKKSNKDARCGEAARVIPTLKPKHLFSGKRSIGKTQRR
;
A
#
# COMPACT_ATOMS: atom_id res chain seq x y z
N MET A 1 36.01 -25.23 36.18
CA MET A 1 35.16 -25.40 34.99
C MET A 1 35.74 -26.38 33.97
N CYS A 2 36.96 -26.18 33.46
CA CYS A 2 37.54 -27.06 32.42
C CYS A 2 37.70 -28.54 32.83
N THR A 3 37.95 -28.81 34.10
CA THR A 3 37.99 -30.18 34.68
C THR A 3 36.64 -30.89 34.64
N VAL A 4 35.54 -30.15 34.85
CA VAL A 4 34.17 -30.69 34.77
C VAL A 4 33.83 -31.05 33.32
N ILE A 5 34.20 -30.19 32.37
CA ILE A 5 33.99 -30.45 30.92
C ILE A 5 34.75 -31.69 30.46
N LYS A 6 36.02 -31.85 30.87
CA LYS A 6 36.82 -33.05 30.55
C LYS A 6 36.20 -34.34 31.10
N ARG A 7 35.59 -34.29 32.29
CA ARG A 7 34.88 -35.44 32.88
C ARG A 7 33.61 -35.83 32.11
N ILE A 8 32.96 -34.89 31.43
CA ILE A 8 31.72 -35.12 30.64
C ILE A 8 32.02 -35.45 29.16
N GLY A 9 33.28 -35.31 28.72
CA GLY A 9 33.75 -35.63 27.36
C GLY A 9 33.15 -36.89 26.71
N PRO A 10 33.16 -38.08 27.35
CA PRO A 10 32.59 -39.29 26.75
C PRO A 10 31.08 -39.19 26.48
N ASN A 11 30.32 -38.50 27.34
CA ASN A 11 28.88 -38.30 27.12
C ASN A 11 28.62 -37.36 25.95
N LEU A 12 29.46 -36.34 25.75
CA LEU A 12 29.35 -35.44 24.59
C LEU A 12 29.68 -36.16 23.29
N ALA A 13 30.68 -37.04 23.29
CA ALA A 13 31.00 -37.88 22.14
C ALA A 13 29.86 -38.84 21.79
N TYR A 14 29.23 -39.46 22.80
CA TYR A 14 28.06 -40.30 22.61
C TYR A 14 26.85 -39.52 22.07
N LEU A 15 26.58 -38.32 22.60
CA LEU A 15 25.51 -37.45 22.10
C LEU A 15 25.75 -37.02 20.65
N GLU A 16 26.99 -36.77 20.26
CA GLU A 16 27.32 -36.43 18.86
C GLU A 16 27.08 -37.62 17.93
N GLN A 17 27.42 -38.84 18.35
CA GLN A 17 27.08 -40.06 17.60
C GLN A 17 25.57 -40.22 17.45
N ILE A 18 24.80 -40.04 18.52
CA ILE A 18 23.33 -40.07 18.45
C ILE A 18 22.80 -38.99 17.51
N ARG A 19 23.30 -37.76 17.60
CA ARG A 19 22.86 -36.65 16.75
C ARG A 19 23.07 -36.96 15.28
N GLN A 20 24.23 -37.50 14.91
CA GLN A 20 24.53 -37.92 13.54
C GLN A 20 23.61 -39.05 13.06
N HIS A 21 23.27 -40.00 13.92
CA HIS A 21 22.31 -41.07 13.58
C HIS A 21 20.87 -40.55 13.47
N MET A 22 20.41 -39.73 14.41
CA MET A 22 19.07 -39.15 14.40
C MET A 22 18.83 -38.24 13.20
N ALA A 23 19.84 -37.49 12.76
CA ALA A 23 19.75 -36.63 11.58
C ALA A 23 19.52 -37.41 10.27
N ARG A 24 19.85 -38.71 10.24
CA ARG A 24 19.64 -39.59 9.07
C ARG A 24 18.30 -40.32 9.12
N LEU A 25 17.59 -40.30 10.25
CA LEU A 25 16.31 -40.99 10.37
C LEU A 25 15.25 -40.29 9.53
N PRO A 26 14.41 -41.04 8.79
CA PRO A 26 13.30 -40.46 8.06
C PRO A 26 12.23 -39.93 9.04
N SER A 27 11.60 -38.83 8.66
CA SER A 27 10.44 -38.30 9.39
C SER A 27 9.20 -39.14 9.06
N ILE A 28 8.63 -39.81 10.06
CA ILE A 28 7.43 -40.64 9.91
C ILE A 28 6.35 -40.10 10.83
N ASP A 29 5.26 -39.60 10.24
CA ASP A 29 4.09 -39.18 10.98
C ASP A 29 3.12 -40.35 11.21
N PRO A 30 2.86 -40.78 12.46
CA PRO A 30 2.00 -41.94 12.73
C PRO A 30 0.52 -41.69 12.42
N ASN A 31 0.11 -40.42 12.31
CA ASN A 31 -1.29 -40.03 12.08
C ASN A 31 -1.64 -39.91 10.59
N THR A 32 -0.64 -39.76 9.72
CA THR A 32 -0.87 -39.66 8.28
C THR A 32 -1.22 -41.02 7.69
N ARG A 33 -1.65 -41.04 6.42
CA ARG A 33 -2.03 -42.28 5.74
C ARG A 33 -0.75 -43.02 5.38
N THR A 34 -0.49 -44.12 6.10
CA THR A 34 0.72 -44.92 5.93
C THR A 34 0.34 -46.32 5.46
N ILE A 35 1.08 -46.81 4.47
CA ILE A 35 1.00 -48.19 4.00
C ILE A 35 2.31 -48.86 4.41
N LEU A 36 2.21 -49.99 5.10
CA LEU A 36 3.36 -50.79 5.49
C LEU A 36 3.49 -51.96 4.53
N ILE A 37 4.68 -52.14 3.97
CA ILE A 37 5.00 -53.27 3.10
C ILE A 37 5.76 -54.30 3.95
N CYS A 38 5.08 -55.38 4.31
CA CYS A 38 5.61 -56.48 5.12
C CYS A 38 5.76 -57.75 4.27
N GLY A 39 6.69 -58.62 4.62
CA GLY A 39 6.93 -59.88 3.89
C GLY A 39 8.30 -60.46 4.18
N TYR A 40 8.68 -61.53 3.50
CA TYR A 40 9.98 -62.18 3.69
C TYR A 40 11.15 -61.40 3.06
N PRO A 41 12.40 -61.66 3.47
CA PRO A 41 13.57 -61.20 2.72
C PRO A 41 13.50 -61.67 1.25
N ASN A 42 14.05 -60.88 0.32
CA ASN A 42 14.17 -61.22 -1.11
C ASN A 42 12.86 -61.44 -1.91
N VAL A 43 11.68 -61.14 -1.34
CA VAL A 43 10.39 -61.23 -2.05
C VAL A 43 10.11 -60.04 -2.99
N GLY A 44 10.98 -59.03 -3.04
CA GLY A 44 10.84 -57.88 -3.95
C GLY A 44 10.17 -56.63 -3.36
N LYS A 45 10.05 -56.52 -2.02
CA LYS A 45 9.47 -55.34 -1.34
C LYS A 45 10.14 -54.01 -1.71
N SER A 46 11.47 -53.97 -1.70
CA SER A 46 12.23 -52.76 -2.05
C SER A 46 12.08 -52.42 -3.54
N SER A 47 12.00 -53.43 -4.42
CA SER A 47 11.72 -53.23 -5.84
C SER A 47 10.32 -52.65 -6.07
N PHE A 48 9.32 -53.15 -5.34
CA PHE A 48 7.96 -52.58 -5.36
C PHE A 48 7.93 -51.13 -4.89
N MET A 49 8.69 -50.78 -3.85
CA MET A 49 8.79 -49.39 -3.36
C MET A 49 9.39 -48.47 -4.43
N ASN A 50 10.47 -48.89 -5.10
CA ASN A 50 11.12 -48.09 -6.13
C ASN A 50 10.26 -47.94 -7.41
N LYS A 51 9.39 -48.91 -7.70
CA LYS A 51 8.45 -48.81 -8.83
C LYS A 51 7.26 -47.90 -8.52
N ILE A 52 6.81 -47.83 -7.27
CA ILE A 52 5.67 -47.00 -6.86
C ILE A 52 6.08 -45.56 -6.52
N THR A 53 7.28 -45.38 -5.96
CA THR A 53 7.77 -44.11 -5.44
C THR A 53 9.14 -43.79 -6.02
N GLY A 54 9.49 -42.51 -6.13
CA GLY A 54 10.85 -42.08 -6.49
C GLY A 54 11.90 -42.33 -5.40
N ALA A 55 11.67 -43.29 -4.49
CA ALA A 55 12.65 -43.70 -3.51
C ALA A 55 13.70 -44.59 -4.20
N ASN A 56 14.98 -44.27 -4.01
CA ASN A 56 16.09 -45.10 -4.49
C ASN A 56 16.58 -45.99 -3.34
N VAL A 57 15.91 -47.12 -3.13
CA VAL A 57 16.36 -48.15 -2.17
C VAL A 57 17.19 -49.20 -2.89
N ASP A 58 18.39 -49.49 -2.38
CA ASP A 58 19.26 -50.52 -2.96
C ASP A 58 18.62 -51.93 -2.88
N VAL A 59 18.56 -52.61 -4.02
CA VAL A 59 18.07 -53.99 -4.13
C VAL A 59 19.25 -54.91 -4.42
N GLN A 60 19.72 -55.63 -3.42
CA GLN A 60 20.73 -56.68 -3.56
C GLN A 60 20.09 -58.06 -3.31
N PRO A 61 20.61 -59.14 -3.93
CA PRO A 61 20.00 -60.49 -3.87
C PRO A 61 20.23 -61.24 -2.54
N TYR A 62 20.92 -60.63 -1.57
CA TYR A 62 21.17 -61.21 -0.24
C TYR A 62 20.19 -60.65 0.78
N ALA A 63 19.79 -61.45 1.78
CA ALA A 63 18.89 -60.98 2.83
C ALA A 63 19.51 -59.77 3.60
N PHE A 64 18.67 -58.78 3.94
CA PHE A 64 19.00 -57.53 4.66
C PHE A 64 19.61 -56.38 3.85
N THR A 65 18.88 -55.87 2.85
CA THR A 65 19.29 -54.71 2.04
C THR A 65 19.00 -53.33 2.67
N THR A 66 18.26 -53.27 3.79
CA THR A 66 17.97 -52.02 4.53
C THR A 66 18.52 -52.09 5.96
N LYS A 67 19.59 -51.35 6.24
CA LYS A 67 20.47 -51.42 7.43
C LYS A 67 19.94 -50.66 8.67
N SER A 68 18.69 -50.84 9.07
CA SER A 68 18.27 -50.54 10.45
C SER A 68 17.33 -51.63 11.01
N LEU A 69 17.75 -52.13 12.18
CA LEU A 69 17.46 -53.38 12.93
C LEU A 69 18.05 -54.69 12.34
N PHE A 70 19.03 -55.26 13.06
CA PHE A 70 19.95 -56.33 12.64
C PHE A 70 19.97 -57.54 13.59
N VAL A 71 20.00 -58.78 13.06
CA VAL A 71 20.70 -59.98 13.59
C VAL A 71 20.92 -61.04 12.46
N GLY A 72 22.15 -61.58 12.36
CA GLY A 72 22.49 -63.02 12.19
C GLY A 72 22.39 -63.75 10.84
N HIS A 73 23.48 -64.43 10.43
CA HIS A 73 23.63 -65.27 9.23
C HIS A 73 22.74 -66.54 9.20
N THR A 74 22.21 -66.95 8.04
CA THR A 74 22.40 -68.28 7.39
C THR A 74 21.49 -68.54 6.17
N HIS A 75 22.08 -69.25 5.20
CA HIS A 75 21.64 -70.06 4.06
C HIS A 75 20.37 -69.81 3.22
N TYR A 76 20.65 -69.81 1.92
CA TYR A 76 19.78 -69.93 0.75
C TYR A 76 18.87 -71.17 0.84
N LYS A 77 17.61 -70.97 1.23
CA LYS A 77 16.47 -71.81 0.83
C LYS A 77 15.26 -70.92 0.65
N ASN A 78 14.65 -70.98 -0.53
CA ASN A 78 13.31 -70.46 -0.78
C ASN A 78 12.38 -71.02 0.32
N LEU A 79 11.81 -70.16 1.16
CA LEU A 79 10.84 -70.63 2.15
C LEU A 79 9.61 -71.19 1.44
N SER A 80 9.16 -72.37 1.86
CA SER A 80 7.95 -72.98 1.32
C SER A 80 6.71 -72.16 1.68
N ILE A 81 5.67 -72.24 0.85
CA ILE A 81 4.41 -71.52 1.04
C ILE A 81 3.77 -71.87 2.40
N ALA A 82 3.93 -73.11 2.87
CA ALA A 82 3.52 -73.55 4.20
C ALA A 82 4.19 -72.75 5.34
N GLN A 83 5.49 -72.46 5.22
CA GLN A 83 6.18 -71.63 6.21
C GLN A 83 5.71 -70.18 6.17
N GLN A 84 5.34 -69.68 4.98
CA GLN A 84 4.79 -68.33 4.81
C GLN A 84 3.41 -68.21 5.46
N ALA A 85 2.55 -69.21 5.29
CA ALA A 85 1.26 -69.30 5.97
C ALA A 85 1.41 -69.36 7.49
N ALA A 86 2.35 -70.17 8.00
CA ALA A 86 2.62 -70.27 9.43
C ALA A 86 3.05 -68.92 10.06
N LEU A 87 3.88 -68.14 9.36
CA LEU A 87 4.24 -66.79 9.82
C LEU A 87 3.06 -65.83 9.78
N PHE A 88 2.21 -65.93 8.75
CA PHE A 88 1.01 -65.11 8.66
C PHE A 88 0.09 -65.33 9.87
N HIS A 89 -0.16 -66.57 10.26
CA HIS A 89 -0.97 -66.89 11.43
C HIS A 89 -0.33 -66.39 12.74
N SER A 90 1.00 -66.38 12.86
CA SER A 90 1.66 -65.90 14.08
C SER A 90 1.64 -64.37 14.24
N ILE A 91 1.76 -63.62 13.13
CA ILE A 91 1.77 -62.15 13.14
C ILE A 91 0.34 -61.56 13.10
N LYS A 92 -0.67 -62.38 12.78
CA LYS A 92 -2.09 -62.01 12.68
C LYS A 92 -2.61 -61.10 13.80
N SER A 93 -2.24 -61.37 15.05
CA SER A 93 -2.68 -60.61 16.22
C SER A 93 -2.28 -59.12 16.17
N LEU A 94 -1.21 -58.77 15.45
CA LEU A 94 -0.73 -57.39 15.29
C LEU A 94 -1.53 -56.56 14.26
N PHE A 95 -2.35 -57.23 13.45
CA PHE A 95 -3.14 -56.62 12.37
C PHE A 95 -4.60 -56.37 12.74
N MET A 96 -4.97 -56.56 14.01
CA MET A 96 -6.31 -56.20 14.50
C MET A 96 -6.59 -54.71 14.24
N ASN A 97 -7.76 -54.41 13.66
CA ASN A 97 -8.20 -53.08 13.25
C ASN A 97 -7.39 -52.42 12.10
N LYS A 98 -6.56 -53.16 11.36
CA LYS A 98 -5.85 -52.65 10.18
C LYS A 98 -6.34 -53.35 8.90
N PRO A 99 -6.50 -52.62 7.78
CA PRO A 99 -6.89 -53.24 6.53
C PRO A 99 -5.69 -54.00 5.96
N LEU A 100 -5.90 -55.26 5.60
CA LEU A 100 -4.86 -56.16 5.12
C LEU A 100 -5.12 -56.54 3.65
N ILE A 101 -4.06 -56.56 2.84
CA ILE A 101 -4.06 -57.10 1.48
C ILE A 101 -2.90 -58.08 1.38
N ILE A 102 -3.18 -59.28 0.86
CA ILE A 102 -2.19 -60.29 0.55
C ILE A 102 -1.83 -60.14 -0.92
N VAL A 103 -0.53 -60.00 -1.17
CA VAL A 103 -0.01 -59.72 -2.50
C VAL A 103 0.99 -60.80 -2.89
N CYS A 104 0.70 -61.52 -3.96
CA CYS A 104 1.57 -62.52 -4.56
C CYS A 104 2.49 -61.84 -5.57
N ASN A 105 3.79 -61.78 -5.27
CA ASN A 105 4.78 -61.18 -6.16
C ASN A 105 5.51 -62.26 -6.99
N LYS A 106 6.06 -61.85 -8.14
CA LYS A 106 6.79 -62.69 -9.12
C LYS A 106 5.91 -63.70 -9.87
N THR A 107 4.72 -63.28 -10.26
CA THR A 107 3.79 -64.11 -11.07
C THR A 107 4.28 -64.39 -12.49
N ASP A 108 5.33 -63.70 -12.93
CA ASP A 108 6.06 -63.95 -14.17
C ASP A 108 6.75 -65.32 -14.21
N LEU A 109 7.18 -65.84 -13.06
CA LEU A 109 7.85 -67.15 -12.98
C LEU A 109 6.85 -68.29 -12.76
N GLN A 110 5.82 -68.06 -11.93
CA GLN A 110 4.78 -69.04 -11.65
C GLN A 110 3.45 -68.32 -11.44
N SER A 111 2.46 -68.64 -12.26
CA SER A 111 1.10 -68.12 -12.14
C SER A 111 0.34 -68.78 -10.99
N LEU A 112 -0.70 -68.11 -10.48
CA LEU A 112 -1.56 -68.65 -9.42
C LEU A 112 -2.22 -70.00 -9.80
N ASP A 113 -2.42 -70.21 -11.10
CA ASP A 113 -3.04 -71.43 -11.62
C ASP A 113 -2.07 -72.61 -11.65
N GLY A 114 -0.76 -72.35 -11.71
CA GLY A 114 0.31 -73.36 -11.73
C GLY A 114 0.75 -73.88 -10.36
N LEU A 115 0.05 -73.54 -9.27
CA LEU A 115 0.33 -74.06 -7.92
C LEU A 115 -0.36 -75.40 -7.65
N SER A 116 0.25 -76.19 -6.76
CA SER A 116 -0.33 -77.43 -6.25
C SER A 116 -1.65 -77.16 -5.51
N GLU A 117 -2.56 -78.15 -5.49
CA GLU A 117 -3.86 -77.98 -4.83
C GLU A 117 -3.74 -77.73 -3.32
N GLU A 118 -2.72 -78.31 -2.67
CA GLU A 118 -2.41 -78.10 -1.25
C GLU A 118 -1.93 -76.67 -0.94
N GLU A 119 -1.17 -76.06 -1.85
CA GLU A 119 -0.73 -74.67 -1.67
C GLU A 119 -1.88 -73.68 -1.95
N LYS A 120 -2.77 -74.03 -2.88
CA LYS A 120 -3.98 -73.24 -3.16
C LYS A 120 -4.95 -73.24 -1.99
N THR A 121 -5.10 -74.35 -1.27
CA THR A 121 -5.95 -74.39 -0.05
C THR A 121 -5.37 -73.50 1.04
N LEU A 122 -4.05 -73.54 1.28
CA LEU A 122 -3.39 -72.67 2.25
C LEU A 122 -3.55 -71.17 1.90
N VAL A 123 -3.42 -70.79 0.63
CA VAL A 123 -3.65 -69.40 0.21
C VAL A 123 -5.10 -68.98 0.39
N LYS A 124 -6.07 -69.87 0.12
CA LYS A 124 -7.50 -69.62 0.38
C LYS A 124 -7.80 -69.50 1.87
N GLU A 125 -7.14 -70.28 2.73
CA GLU A 125 -7.25 -70.14 4.19
C GLU A 125 -6.72 -68.79 4.65
N MET A 126 -5.54 -68.37 4.16
CA MET A 126 -4.99 -67.04 4.43
C MET A 126 -5.94 -65.93 3.97
N GLN A 127 -6.57 -66.09 2.81
CA GLN A 127 -7.56 -65.16 2.28
C GLN A 127 -8.80 -65.08 3.18
N ALA A 128 -9.37 -66.22 3.56
CA ALA A 128 -10.55 -66.28 4.43
C ALA A 128 -10.27 -65.67 5.82
N GLU A 129 -9.04 -65.83 6.32
CA GLU A 129 -8.62 -65.20 7.57
C GLU A 129 -8.36 -63.70 7.45
N ALA A 130 -7.78 -63.26 6.33
CA ALA A 130 -7.62 -61.85 6.02
C ALA A 130 -8.97 -61.13 5.85
N MET A 131 -10.02 -61.85 5.42
CA MET A 131 -11.39 -61.32 5.36
C MET A 131 -12.00 -61.14 6.76
N LYS A 132 -11.72 -62.04 7.72
CA LYS A 132 -12.28 -61.97 9.08
C LYS A 132 -11.73 -60.81 9.92
N SER A 133 -10.50 -60.36 9.65
CA SER A 133 -9.88 -59.24 10.37
C SER A 133 -10.41 -57.87 9.96
N VAL A 134 -11.03 -57.78 8.77
CA VAL A 134 -11.69 -56.56 8.29
C VAL A 134 -13.12 -56.54 8.84
N MET A 135 -13.29 -55.99 10.05
CA MET A 135 -14.61 -55.82 10.64
C MET A 135 -15.45 -54.84 9.81
N GLY A 136 -16.42 -55.38 9.08
CA GLY A 136 -17.59 -54.65 8.57
C GLY A 136 -17.35 -53.80 7.34
N GLN A 137 -17.37 -54.44 6.16
CA GLN A 137 -18.19 -54.04 5.00
C GLN A 137 -17.86 -54.99 3.85
N GLY A 138 -18.91 -55.56 3.25
CA GLY A 138 -18.82 -56.50 2.14
C GLY A 138 -18.15 -55.87 0.93
N GLY A 139 -17.01 -56.44 0.57
CA GLY A 139 -16.33 -56.25 -0.70
C GLY A 139 -15.57 -57.54 -0.96
N GLU A 140 -16.19 -58.44 -1.72
CA GLU A 140 -15.67 -59.78 -2.02
C GLU A 140 -14.37 -59.74 -2.84
N GLU A 141 -14.02 -58.59 -3.41
CA GLU A 141 -12.94 -58.47 -4.40
C GLU A 141 -11.68 -57.78 -3.83
N GLY A 142 -10.52 -58.40 -4.08
CA GLY A 142 -9.22 -57.75 -3.98
C GLY A 142 -8.47 -57.89 -2.64
N VAL A 143 -8.73 -58.92 -1.84
CA VAL A 143 -7.86 -59.27 -0.69
C VAL A 143 -6.61 -60.02 -1.16
N LEU A 144 -6.74 -60.86 -2.19
CA LEU A 144 -5.62 -61.52 -2.86
C LEU A 144 -5.39 -60.83 -4.20
N MET A 145 -4.19 -60.29 -4.40
CA MET A 145 -3.79 -59.64 -5.64
C MET A 145 -2.48 -60.20 -6.14
N THR A 146 -2.35 -60.37 -7.45
CA THR A 146 -1.10 -60.73 -8.11
C THR A 146 -0.39 -59.48 -8.60
N MET A 147 0.94 -59.49 -8.52
CA MET A 147 1.77 -58.46 -9.11
C MET A 147 3.09 -59.04 -9.62
N SER A 148 3.66 -58.39 -10.63
CA SER A 148 5.06 -58.57 -11.01
C SER A 148 5.76 -57.22 -11.10
N THR A 149 6.92 -57.13 -10.44
CA THR A 149 7.79 -55.94 -10.52
C THR A 149 8.63 -55.91 -11.80
N LEU A 150 8.70 -57.01 -12.55
CA LEU A 150 9.47 -57.11 -13.78
C LEU A 150 8.66 -56.62 -14.99
N THR A 151 7.42 -57.12 -15.13
CA THR A 151 6.51 -56.72 -16.21
C THR A 151 5.68 -55.48 -15.88
N GLU A 152 5.76 -55.00 -14.63
CA GLU A 152 4.96 -53.88 -14.08
C GLU A 152 3.45 -54.17 -13.99
N ASP A 153 3.05 -55.41 -14.26
CA ASP A 153 1.66 -55.84 -14.18
C ASP A 153 1.17 -55.88 -12.72
N GLY A 154 0.01 -55.27 -12.48
CA GLY A 154 -0.68 -55.31 -11.18
C GLY A 154 -0.11 -54.39 -10.10
N VAL A 155 1.04 -53.72 -10.32
CA VAL A 155 1.67 -52.83 -9.33
C VAL A 155 0.76 -51.65 -8.94
N ILE A 156 0.17 -50.98 -9.94
CA ILE A 156 -0.73 -49.84 -9.75
C ILE A 156 -2.06 -50.30 -9.13
N ASN A 157 -2.55 -51.47 -9.54
CA ASN A 157 -3.81 -52.02 -9.02
C ASN A 157 -3.71 -52.33 -7.52
N VAL A 158 -2.60 -52.94 -7.08
CA VAL A 158 -2.35 -53.19 -5.65
C VAL A 158 -2.29 -51.87 -4.86
N LYS A 159 -1.61 -50.85 -5.41
CA LYS A 159 -1.53 -49.53 -4.79
C LYS A 159 -2.91 -48.89 -4.64
N ASN A 160 -3.73 -48.91 -5.69
CA ASN A 160 -5.05 -48.30 -5.69
C ASN A 160 -5.97 -49.01 -4.70
N ALA A 161 -6.01 -50.35 -4.75
CA ALA A 161 -6.79 -51.17 -3.81
C ALA A 161 -6.38 -50.94 -2.35
N ALA A 162 -5.08 -50.83 -2.06
CA ALA A 162 -4.59 -50.51 -0.72
C ALA A 162 -5.00 -49.11 -0.25
N CYS A 163 -4.89 -48.11 -1.14
CA CYS A 163 -5.30 -46.74 -0.85
C CYS A 163 -6.80 -46.64 -0.59
N GLU A 164 -7.64 -47.25 -1.43
CA GLU A 164 -9.09 -47.21 -1.31
C GLU A 164 -9.58 -47.89 -0.03
N LYS A 165 -9.05 -49.09 0.29
CA LYS A 165 -9.41 -49.78 1.54
C LYS A 165 -9.05 -48.96 2.78
N LEU A 166 -7.87 -48.34 2.79
CA LEU A 166 -7.44 -47.45 3.88
C LEU A 166 -8.32 -46.19 3.95
N LEU A 167 -8.71 -45.63 2.81
CA LEU A 167 -9.60 -44.47 2.73
C LEU A 167 -10.98 -44.80 3.28
N ASN A 168 -11.59 -45.91 2.86
CA ASN A 168 -12.92 -46.31 3.32
C ASN A 168 -12.96 -46.46 4.85
N GLN A 169 -12.01 -47.19 5.43
CA GLN A 169 -11.93 -47.33 6.89
C GLN A 169 -11.74 -45.98 7.60
N ARG A 170 -10.91 -45.08 7.05
CA ARG A 170 -10.71 -43.74 7.63
C ARG A 170 -11.93 -42.85 7.47
N VAL A 171 -12.64 -42.95 6.35
CA VAL A 171 -13.91 -42.25 6.13
C VAL A 171 -14.92 -42.74 7.16
N ASP A 172 -15.05 -44.04 7.41
CA ASP A 172 -15.96 -44.57 8.44
C ASP A 172 -15.61 -44.07 9.85
N LEU A 173 -14.32 -44.07 10.20
CA LEU A 173 -13.86 -43.49 11.48
C LEU A 173 -14.14 -41.98 11.56
N LYS A 174 -14.04 -41.27 10.43
CA LYS A 174 -14.41 -39.85 10.35
C LYS A 174 -15.92 -39.66 10.43
N MET A 175 -16.73 -40.52 9.81
CA MET A 175 -18.20 -40.54 9.83
C MET A 175 -18.71 -40.70 11.26
N LYS A 176 -18.05 -41.52 12.06
CA LYS A 176 -18.31 -41.65 13.51
C LYS A 176 -17.91 -40.41 14.32
N SER A 177 -17.13 -39.49 13.75
CA SER A 177 -16.60 -38.31 14.46
C SER A 177 -17.45 -37.06 14.23
N LYS A 178 -17.62 -36.23 15.27
CA LYS A 178 -18.37 -34.97 15.18
C LYS A 178 -17.70 -33.89 14.32
N LYS A 179 -16.42 -34.06 13.98
CA LYS A 179 -15.63 -33.09 13.18
C LYS A 179 -16.08 -32.99 11.73
N ILE A 180 -16.96 -33.88 11.28
CA ILE A 180 -17.53 -33.80 9.93
C ILE A 180 -18.41 -32.58 9.76
N ASN A 181 -19.13 -32.17 10.80
CA ASN A 181 -20.06 -31.04 10.70
C ASN A 181 -19.36 -29.74 10.25
N ASP A 182 -18.10 -29.55 10.64
CA ASP A 182 -17.28 -28.41 10.20
C ASP A 182 -16.94 -28.46 8.70
N CYS A 183 -16.90 -29.65 8.11
CA CYS A 183 -16.55 -29.89 6.72
C CYS A 183 -17.76 -30.08 5.79
N LEU A 184 -18.97 -30.32 6.32
CA LEU A 184 -20.18 -30.57 5.53
C LEU A 184 -20.44 -29.48 4.48
N ASN A 185 -20.18 -28.22 4.84
CA ASN A 185 -20.34 -27.09 3.92
C ASN A 185 -19.43 -27.17 2.68
N ARG A 186 -18.31 -27.91 2.73
CA ARG A 186 -17.41 -28.12 1.59
C ARG A 186 -17.85 -29.28 0.70
N PHE A 187 -18.53 -30.27 1.27
CA PHE A 187 -19.07 -31.42 0.53
C PHE A 187 -20.39 -31.07 -0.17
N HIS A 188 -21.16 -30.14 0.39
CA HIS A 188 -22.42 -29.72 -0.17
C HIS A 188 -22.23 -28.91 -1.45
N VAL A 189 -22.47 -29.54 -2.60
CA VAL A 189 -22.56 -28.85 -3.90
C VAL A 189 -23.94 -28.20 -4.02
N GLY A 190 -23.97 -26.87 -4.16
CA GLY A 190 -25.21 -26.12 -4.31
C GLY A 190 -25.86 -26.38 -5.67
N ILE A 191 -26.99 -27.07 -5.69
CA ILE A 191 -27.78 -27.28 -6.90
C ILE A 191 -28.67 -26.03 -7.11
N PRO A 192 -28.45 -25.23 -8.17
CA PRO A 192 -29.23 -24.02 -8.41
C PRO A 192 -30.69 -24.40 -8.70
N LYS A 193 -31.63 -23.78 -7.98
CA LYS A 193 -33.06 -23.92 -8.27
C LYS A 193 -33.40 -23.10 -9.52
N PRO A 194 -34.12 -23.67 -10.51
CA PRO A 194 -34.53 -22.92 -11.69
C PRO A 194 -35.47 -21.79 -11.27
N ARG A 195 -35.04 -20.54 -11.51
CA ARG A 195 -35.80 -19.33 -11.16
C ARG A 195 -36.40 -18.63 -12.37
N ASP A 196 -35.63 -18.55 -13.46
CA ASP A 196 -35.96 -17.80 -14.67
C ASP A 196 -36.01 -18.78 -15.86
N GLN A 197 -36.88 -18.57 -16.86
CA GLN A 197 -36.91 -19.36 -18.12
C GLN A 197 -35.83 -18.92 -19.14
N LYS A 198 -34.78 -18.22 -18.70
CA LYS A 198 -33.70 -17.75 -19.58
C LYS A 198 -32.52 -18.72 -19.50
N GLU A 199 -32.18 -19.32 -20.63
CA GLU A 199 -30.97 -20.13 -20.76
C GLU A 199 -29.72 -19.24 -20.66
N ARG A 200 -28.74 -19.69 -19.87
CA ARG A 200 -27.44 -19.03 -19.73
C ARG A 200 -26.36 -20.02 -20.17
N PRO A 201 -26.20 -20.24 -21.50
CA PRO A 201 -25.21 -21.17 -22.00
C PRO A 201 -23.79 -20.66 -21.71
N HIS A 202 -22.84 -21.59 -21.70
CA HIS A 202 -21.42 -21.26 -21.63
C HIS A 202 -20.97 -20.70 -22.99
N CYS A 203 -20.40 -19.50 -23.01
CA CYS A 203 -19.87 -18.90 -24.23
C CYS A 203 -18.38 -19.23 -24.35
N ILE A 204 -18.07 -20.31 -25.08
CA ILE A 204 -16.70 -20.67 -25.44
C ILE A 204 -16.49 -20.29 -26.91
N PRO A 205 -15.56 -19.39 -27.24
CA PRO A 205 -15.25 -19.06 -28.63
C PRO A 205 -14.80 -20.28 -29.42
N GLN A 206 -15.25 -20.41 -30.67
CA GLN A 206 -14.94 -21.54 -31.55
C GLN A 206 -13.42 -21.76 -31.72
N ALA A 207 -12.65 -20.67 -31.81
CA ALA A 207 -11.19 -20.72 -31.88
C ALA A 207 -10.52 -21.51 -30.73
N VAL A 208 -11.11 -21.52 -29.53
CA VAL A 208 -10.58 -22.28 -28.39
C VAL A 208 -10.88 -23.78 -28.52
N LEU A 209 -12.05 -24.12 -29.07
CA LEU A 209 -12.45 -25.51 -29.32
C LEU A 209 -11.60 -26.11 -30.44
N GLU A 210 -11.42 -25.37 -31.53
CA GLU A 210 -10.54 -25.76 -32.65
C GLU A 210 -9.09 -25.86 -32.19
N ALA A 211 -8.58 -24.91 -31.40
CA ALA A 211 -7.25 -25.01 -30.83
C ALA A 211 -7.09 -26.21 -29.90
N LYS A 212 -8.14 -26.62 -29.17
CA LYS A 212 -8.10 -27.82 -28.33
C LYS A 212 -8.08 -29.10 -29.17
N ALA A 213 -8.88 -29.18 -30.23
CA ALA A 213 -8.87 -30.31 -31.16
C ALA A 213 -7.53 -30.41 -31.90
N ASN A 214 -6.98 -29.27 -32.33
CA ASN A 214 -5.72 -29.21 -33.05
C ASN A 214 -4.50 -29.37 -32.14
N LYS A 215 -4.60 -29.17 -30.81
CA LYS A 215 -3.47 -29.37 -29.89
C LYS A 215 -2.92 -30.79 -29.91
N GLU A 216 -3.78 -31.79 -30.09
CA GLU A 216 -3.36 -33.19 -30.21
C GLU A 216 -2.55 -33.46 -31.49
N VAL A 217 -2.72 -32.62 -32.52
CA VAL A 217 -2.01 -32.71 -33.81
C VAL A 217 -0.82 -31.73 -33.90
N ALA A 218 -0.91 -30.59 -33.20
CA ALA A 218 0.04 -29.47 -33.31
C ALA A 218 1.24 -29.57 -32.37
N GLU A 219 1.24 -30.48 -31.39
CA GLU A 219 2.43 -30.75 -30.57
C GLU A 219 3.63 -31.23 -31.42
N GLU A 220 3.38 -31.80 -32.61
CA GLU A 220 4.42 -32.23 -33.54
C GLU A 220 4.90 -31.14 -34.51
N LEU A 221 4.10 -30.10 -34.79
CA LEU A 221 4.29 -29.30 -36.02
C LEU A 221 4.92 -27.92 -35.84
N GLN A 222 4.86 -27.28 -34.67
CA GLN A 222 5.70 -26.13 -34.27
C GLN A 222 5.21 -25.58 -32.92
N ARG A 223 6.07 -25.59 -31.90
CA ARG A 223 5.80 -24.87 -30.65
C ARG A 223 5.61 -23.39 -30.97
N LYS A 224 4.47 -22.81 -30.59
CA LYS A 224 4.25 -21.36 -30.71
C LYS A 224 5.34 -20.64 -29.93
N LEU A 225 6.09 -19.79 -30.63
CA LEU A 225 7.12 -18.96 -30.01
C LEU A 225 6.46 -18.09 -28.94
N THR A 226 6.84 -18.28 -27.68
CA THR A 226 6.33 -17.47 -26.59
C THR A 226 7.19 -16.23 -26.41
N GLU A 227 6.65 -15.20 -25.78
CA GLU A 227 7.45 -14.00 -25.46
C GLU A 227 8.63 -14.31 -24.53
N ARG A 228 8.55 -15.40 -23.77
CA ARG A 228 9.68 -15.88 -22.98
C ARG A 228 10.82 -16.40 -23.87
N ASP A 229 10.48 -17.11 -24.96
CA ASP A 229 11.48 -17.60 -25.90
C ASP A 229 12.14 -16.41 -26.63
N LEU A 230 11.34 -15.40 -27.01
CA LEU A 230 11.85 -14.14 -27.58
C LEU A 230 12.72 -13.33 -26.60
N GLU A 231 12.40 -13.35 -25.31
CA GLU A 231 13.21 -12.73 -24.26
C GLU A 231 14.56 -13.43 -24.14
N GLU A 232 14.58 -14.77 -24.12
CA GLU A 232 15.81 -15.56 -24.05
C GLU A 232 16.70 -15.33 -25.30
N GLU A 233 16.11 -15.20 -26.49
CA GLU A 233 16.83 -14.89 -27.73
C GLU A 233 17.42 -13.47 -27.74
N ASN A 234 16.72 -12.47 -27.17
CA ASN A 234 17.09 -11.06 -27.25
C ASN A 234 17.90 -10.54 -26.04
N GLY A 235 18.60 -11.44 -25.34
CA GLY A 235 19.54 -11.06 -24.27
C GLY A 235 19.03 -11.27 -22.85
N GLY A 236 17.88 -11.93 -22.70
CA GLY A 236 17.34 -12.39 -21.42
C GLY A 236 16.75 -11.29 -20.54
N ALA A 237 16.35 -11.73 -19.34
CA ALA A 237 15.66 -10.88 -18.37
C ALA A 237 16.49 -9.66 -17.96
N GLY A 238 15.94 -8.48 -18.20
CA GLY A 238 16.52 -7.19 -17.82
C GLY A 238 17.22 -6.44 -18.96
N VAL A 239 17.52 -7.09 -20.08
CA VAL A 239 18.03 -6.43 -21.31
C VAL A 239 16.91 -6.29 -22.34
N TYR A 240 16.10 -7.34 -22.51
CA TYR A 240 14.96 -7.30 -23.41
C TYR A 240 13.87 -6.34 -22.93
N SER A 241 13.44 -5.43 -23.81
CA SER A 241 12.32 -4.52 -23.58
C SER A 241 11.19 -4.86 -24.54
N ALA A 242 10.13 -5.49 -24.02
CA ALA A 242 8.97 -5.87 -24.82
C ALA A 242 8.12 -4.64 -25.20
N SER A 243 7.94 -4.39 -26.49
CA SER A 243 7.04 -3.35 -26.99
C SER A 243 5.58 -3.78 -26.83
N LEU A 244 4.85 -3.14 -25.91
CA LEU A 244 3.41 -3.40 -25.70
C LEU A 244 2.56 -3.05 -26.94
N ARG A 245 3.04 -2.08 -27.74
CA ARG A 245 2.36 -1.59 -28.94
C ARG A 245 2.23 -2.67 -30.02
N LYS A 246 3.16 -3.65 -30.07
CA LYS A 246 3.17 -4.76 -31.06
C LYS A 246 1.87 -5.56 -31.14
N TYR A 247 1.08 -5.59 -30.07
CA TYR A 247 -0.17 -6.37 -30.01
C TYR A 247 -1.45 -5.56 -30.23
N TYR A 248 -1.34 -4.27 -30.53
CA TYR A 248 -2.52 -3.44 -30.81
C TYR A 248 -3.13 -3.82 -32.15
N ILE A 249 -4.47 -3.83 -32.17
CA ILE A 249 -5.27 -4.07 -33.37
C ILE A 249 -5.79 -2.69 -33.78
N LEU A 250 -5.18 -2.12 -34.81
CA LEU A 250 -5.54 -0.82 -35.38
C LEU A 250 -6.02 -1.01 -36.82
N ALA A 251 -6.64 0.01 -37.40
CA ALA A 251 -7.11 -0.06 -38.80
C ALA A 251 -5.93 -0.19 -39.78
N ASN A 252 -4.86 0.56 -39.54
CA ASN A 252 -3.57 0.42 -40.23
C ASN A 252 -2.52 -0.12 -39.26
N ASP A 253 -1.50 -0.82 -39.73
CA ASP A 253 -0.41 -1.30 -38.86
C ASP A 253 0.75 -0.30 -38.77
N GLU A 254 0.81 0.69 -39.68
CA GLU A 254 1.94 1.63 -39.81
C GLU A 254 2.04 2.60 -38.63
N TRP A 255 0.91 3.20 -38.24
CA TRP A 255 0.80 4.14 -37.10
C TRP A 255 0.84 3.47 -35.70
N LYS A 256 1.19 2.20 -35.61
CA LYS A 256 1.22 1.45 -34.34
C LYS A 256 2.29 1.94 -33.38
N GLU A 257 3.37 2.50 -33.93
CA GLU A 257 4.48 3.08 -33.18
C GLU A 257 4.37 4.61 -33.02
N ASP A 258 3.29 5.22 -33.55
CA ASP A 258 3.10 6.66 -33.43
C ASP A 258 2.89 7.08 -31.96
N ILE A 259 3.34 8.28 -31.62
CA ILE A 259 3.23 8.85 -30.28
C ILE A 259 2.07 9.86 -30.30
N LEU A 260 0.99 9.54 -29.59
CA LEU A 260 -0.12 10.48 -29.41
C LEU A 260 0.31 11.61 -28.44
N PRO A 261 0.17 12.88 -28.83
CA PRO A 261 0.39 14.00 -27.92
C PRO A 261 -0.62 13.94 -26.77
N GLU A 262 -0.16 13.97 -25.52
CA GLU A 262 -1.05 13.92 -24.35
C GLU A 262 -1.52 15.31 -23.92
N ILE A 263 -0.65 16.32 -24.03
CA ILE A 263 -0.89 17.68 -23.54
C ILE A 263 -0.54 18.67 -24.64
N LEU A 264 -1.45 19.62 -24.88
CA LEU A 264 -1.27 20.75 -25.77
C LEU A 264 -1.74 22.02 -25.04
N ASP A 265 -0.85 23.02 -24.93
CA ASP A 265 -1.14 24.33 -24.32
C ASP A 265 -1.87 24.28 -22.96
N GLY A 266 -1.43 23.36 -22.10
CA GLY A 266 -1.97 23.19 -20.74
C GLY A 266 -3.30 22.42 -20.67
N HIS A 267 -3.81 21.94 -21.80
CA HIS A 267 -5.01 21.11 -21.90
C HIS A 267 -4.65 19.68 -22.32
N ASN A 268 -5.44 18.70 -21.88
CA ASN A 268 -5.23 17.31 -22.29
C ASN A 268 -5.90 17.08 -23.64
N VAL A 269 -5.20 16.42 -24.56
CA VAL A 269 -5.73 16.13 -25.91
C VAL A 269 -6.88 15.12 -25.87
N TYR A 270 -6.85 14.17 -24.92
CA TYR A 270 -7.90 13.16 -24.76
C TYR A 270 -9.28 13.75 -24.45
N ASP A 271 -9.33 14.92 -23.83
CA ASP A 271 -10.59 15.59 -23.48
C ASP A 271 -11.31 16.13 -24.73
N PHE A 272 -10.61 16.23 -25.87
CA PHE A 272 -11.12 16.73 -27.15
C PHE A 272 -11.22 15.65 -28.23
N LEU A 273 -10.91 14.39 -27.92
CA LEU A 273 -10.86 13.31 -28.91
C LEU A 273 -12.24 12.65 -29.10
N ASP A 274 -13.11 13.33 -29.85
CA ASP A 274 -14.45 12.84 -30.21
C ASP A 274 -14.55 12.54 -31.72
N PRO A 275 -15.33 11.51 -32.14
CA PRO A 275 -15.53 11.21 -33.56
C PRO A 275 -16.21 12.37 -34.32
N ASP A 276 -17.02 13.16 -33.62
CA ASP A 276 -17.83 14.24 -34.20
C ASP A 276 -17.19 15.64 -34.01
N ASN A 277 -15.93 15.73 -33.60
CA ASN A 277 -15.29 17.00 -33.24
C ASN A 277 -15.36 18.02 -34.39
N LEU A 278 -15.06 17.61 -35.63
CA LEU A 278 -15.09 18.48 -36.81
C LEU A 278 -16.47 19.10 -37.06
N LEU A 279 -17.55 18.34 -36.85
CA LEU A 279 -18.91 18.85 -37.02
C LEU A 279 -19.23 19.92 -35.97
N ARG A 280 -18.81 19.71 -34.73
CA ARG A 280 -19.00 20.69 -33.65
C ARG A 280 -18.14 21.95 -33.86
N LEU A 281 -16.94 21.81 -34.43
CA LEU A 281 -16.09 22.94 -34.79
C LEU A 281 -16.77 23.81 -35.86
N GLU A 282 -17.32 23.21 -36.92
CA GLU A 282 -18.05 23.93 -37.96
C GLU A 282 -19.33 24.63 -37.45
N GLU A 283 -19.96 24.12 -36.39
CA GLU A 283 -21.06 24.79 -35.70
C GLU A 283 -20.58 26.02 -34.91
N LEU A 284 -19.47 25.88 -34.18
CA LEU A 284 -18.87 26.97 -33.43
C LEU A 284 -18.35 28.09 -34.34
N ASP A 285 -17.66 27.76 -35.43
CA ASP A 285 -17.17 28.74 -36.40
C ASP A 285 -18.32 29.55 -37.02
N ARG A 286 -19.49 28.91 -37.25
CA ARG A 286 -20.70 29.60 -37.70
C ARG A 286 -21.24 30.55 -36.63
N GLU A 287 -21.28 30.13 -35.36
CA GLU A 287 -21.73 30.99 -34.26
C GLU A 287 -20.77 32.17 -34.04
N GLU A 288 -19.45 31.95 -34.08
CA GLU A 288 -18.45 33.00 -33.99
C GLU A 288 -18.55 33.98 -35.17
N GLY A 289 -18.79 33.49 -36.39
CA GLY A 289 -19.04 34.34 -37.55
C GLY A 289 -20.27 35.25 -37.39
N PHE A 290 -21.35 34.74 -36.79
CA PHE A 290 -22.51 35.57 -36.44
C PHE A 290 -22.18 36.62 -35.37
N ARG A 291 -21.43 36.24 -34.32
CA ARG A 291 -21.02 37.19 -33.26
C ARG A 291 -20.07 38.26 -33.75
N GLN A 292 -19.13 37.91 -34.63
CA GLN A 292 -18.17 38.85 -35.18
C GLN A 292 -18.86 39.87 -36.10
N ALA A 293 -19.85 39.45 -36.90
CA ALA A 293 -20.68 40.39 -37.66
C ALA A 293 -21.46 41.36 -36.77
N GLU A 294 -22.00 40.89 -35.64
CA GLU A 294 -22.67 41.75 -34.65
C GLU A 294 -21.70 42.72 -33.94
N GLU A 295 -20.46 42.29 -33.63
CA GLU A 295 -19.42 43.14 -33.04
C GLU A 295 -18.89 44.17 -34.04
N ASP A 296 -18.68 43.79 -35.31
CA ASP A 296 -18.30 44.72 -36.38
C ASP A 296 -19.40 45.77 -36.59
N ASP A 297 -20.68 45.37 -36.56
CA ASP A 297 -21.81 46.32 -36.58
C ASP A 297 -21.86 47.23 -35.34
N ALA A 298 -21.34 46.77 -34.19
CA ALA A 298 -21.25 47.56 -32.96
C ALA A 298 -20.07 48.55 -32.95
N ASP A 299 -18.99 48.31 -33.69
CA ASP A 299 -17.85 49.24 -33.82
C ASP A 299 -18.11 50.36 -34.84
N PHE A 300 -19.16 50.25 -35.67
CA PHE A 300 -19.63 51.30 -36.60
C PHE A 300 -20.67 52.27 -36.00
N GLY A 301 -20.74 52.40 -34.67
CA GLY A 301 -21.67 53.33 -34.02
C GLY A 301 -21.10 54.00 -32.78
N ILE A 302 -20.53 55.21 -32.93
CA ILE A 302 -20.71 56.44 -32.11
C ILE A 302 -19.61 57.45 -32.52
N ASP A 303 -19.87 58.22 -33.59
CA ASP A 303 -19.21 59.52 -33.79
C ASP A 303 -19.99 60.59 -33.02
N GLY A 304 -19.76 60.64 -31.71
CA GLY A 304 -20.33 61.65 -30.83
C GLY A 304 -19.33 62.76 -30.52
N ASN A 305 -19.36 63.84 -31.31
CA ASN A 305 -18.66 65.13 -31.14
C ASN A 305 -17.18 65.03 -30.71
N GLU A 306 -16.27 65.23 -31.66
CA GLU A 306 -14.88 65.59 -31.36
C GLU A 306 -14.85 66.83 -30.44
N LEU A 307 -14.39 66.64 -29.19
CA LEU A 307 -14.16 67.75 -28.27
C LEU A 307 -13.01 68.60 -28.80
N SER A 308 -13.15 69.92 -28.71
CA SER A 308 -12.12 70.86 -29.14
C SER A 308 -10.78 70.60 -28.40
N PRO A 309 -9.62 70.95 -28.98
CA PRO A 309 -8.31 70.78 -28.31
C PRO A 309 -8.27 71.44 -26.92
N GLN A 310 -9.00 72.54 -26.74
CA GLN A 310 -9.13 73.25 -25.47
C GLN A 310 -9.93 72.44 -24.43
N GLU A 311 -10.97 71.74 -24.85
CA GLU A 311 -11.74 70.86 -23.98
C GLU A 311 -10.96 69.60 -23.60
N HIS A 312 -10.10 69.09 -24.48
CA HIS A 312 -9.16 68.01 -24.14
C HIS A 312 -8.14 68.43 -23.07
N GLU A 313 -7.56 69.63 -23.19
CA GLU A 313 -6.67 70.17 -22.16
C GLU A 313 -7.42 70.42 -20.84
N ALA A 314 -8.65 70.93 -20.90
CA ALA A 314 -9.52 71.09 -19.74
C ALA A 314 -9.84 69.74 -19.08
N LEU A 315 -10.20 68.71 -19.86
CA LEU A 315 -10.45 67.36 -19.35
C LEU A 315 -9.20 66.74 -18.75
N ALA A 316 -8.03 66.94 -19.37
CA ALA A 316 -6.76 66.45 -18.86
C ALA A 316 -6.38 67.13 -17.53
N THR A 317 -6.58 68.45 -17.41
CA THR A 317 -6.36 69.18 -16.14
C THR A 317 -7.35 68.75 -15.07
N ILE A 318 -8.64 68.54 -15.40
CA ILE A 318 -9.65 68.01 -14.49
C ILE A 318 -9.28 66.60 -14.03
N ARG A 319 -8.90 65.70 -14.95
CA ARG A 319 -8.49 64.32 -14.63
C ARG A 319 -7.26 64.29 -13.74
N LYS A 320 -6.24 65.11 -14.03
CA LYS A 320 -5.03 65.27 -13.19
C LYS A 320 -5.38 65.82 -11.80
N LYS A 321 -6.25 66.81 -11.70
CA LYS A 321 -6.69 67.36 -10.41
C LYS A 321 -7.51 66.34 -9.60
N LYS A 322 -8.37 65.57 -10.27
CA LYS A 322 -9.16 64.49 -9.67
C LYS A 322 -8.25 63.35 -9.18
N SER A 323 -7.24 62.95 -9.95
CA SER A 323 -6.29 61.92 -9.52
C SER A 323 -5.46 62.37 -8.32
N LEU A 324 -4.99 63.62 -8.29
CA LEU A 324 -4.31 64.21 -7.13
C LEU A 324 -5.20 64.24 -5.89
N LEU A 325 -6.48 64.62 -6.02
CA LEU A 325 -7.43 64.61 -4.91
C LEU A 325 -7.70 63.19 -4.40
N ILE A 326 -7.82 62.20 -5.30
CA ILE A 326 -7.99 60.79 -4.94
C ILE A 326 -6.74 60.27 -4.22
N GLN A 327 -5.54 60.58 -4.70
CA GLN A 327 -4.29 60.21 -4.04
C GLN A 327 -4.19 60.83 -2.65
N GLN A 328 -4.48 62.14 -2.50
CA GLN A 328 -4.52 62.80 -1.18
C GLN A 328 -5.57 62.17 -0.25
N HIS A 329 -6.73 61.81 -0.78
CA HIS A 329 -7.77 61.13 -0.02
C HIS A 329 -7.35 59.70 0.38
N ARG A 330 -6.69 58.95 -0.50
CA ARG A 330 -6.10 57.64 -0.20
C ARG A 330 -5.03 57.76 0.88
N ILE A 331 -4.15 58.76 0.84
CA ILE A 331 -3.14 59.03 1.89
C ILE A 331 -3.82 59.36 3.23
N LYS A 332 -4.90 60.16 3.20
CA LYS A 332 -5.70 60.46 4.41
C LYS A 332 -6.41 59.21 4.97
N LYS A 333 -6.93 58.32 4.11
CA LYS A 333 -7.60 57.07 4.50
C LYS A 333 -6.64 55.95 4.91
N SER A 334 -5.50 55.78 4.24
CA SER A 334 -4.49 54.77 4.62
C SER A 334 -3.90 55.06 6.00
N THR A 335 -3.77 56.34 6.36
CA THR A 335 -3.43 56.76 7.72
C THR A 335 -4.55 56.43 8.73
N ALA A 336 -5.80 56.36 8.28
CA ALA A 336 -7.00 56.11 9.09
C ALA A 336 -7.29 54.61 9.35
N GLU A 337 -6.84 53.70 8.47
CA GLU A 337 -6.95 52.25 8.70
C GLU A 337 -6.13 51.79 9.93
N SER A 338 -5.10 52.55 10.30
CA SER A 338 -4.22 52.24 11.44
C SER A 338 -4.42 53.17 12.66
N ARG A 339 -5.14 54.29 12.56
CA ARG A 339 -5.35 55.28 13.65
C ARG A 339 -6.67 56.04 13.46
N PRO A 340 -7.41 56.39 14.53
CA PRO A 340 -8.62 57.20 14.41
C PRO A 340 -8.31 58.59 13.81
N THR A 341 -9.20 59.09 12.93
CA THR A 341 -9.11 60.43 12.34
C THR A 341 -9.27 61.49 13.42
N VAL A 342 -8.28 62.39 13.54
CA VAL A 342 -8.30 63.45 14.54
C VAL A 342 -9.35 64.50 14.13
N PRO A 343 -10.30 64.87 15.02
CA PRO A 343 -11.25 65.94 14.74
C PRO A 343 -10.51 67.24 14.41
N ARG A 344 -10.97 67.96 13.38
CA ARG A 344 -10.35 69.17 12.83
C ARG A 344 -10.10 70.29 13.85
N LYS A 345 -10.79 70.25 15.00
CA LYS A 345 -10.61 71.17 16.15
C LYS A 345 -9.24 71.03 16.82
N PHE A 346 -8.62 69.85 16.74
CA PHE A 346 -7.31 69.57 17.32
C PHE A 346 -6.26 69.57 16.21
N ASP A 347 -5.68 70.74 15.94
CA ASP A 347 -4.66 70.95 14.90
C ASP A 347 -3.30 70.36 15.31
N LYS A 348 -3.12 69.06 15.11
CA LYS A 348 -1.90 68.35 15.48
C LYS A 348 -0.69 68.78 14.64
N ASP A 349 -0.92 69.07 13.35
CA ASP A 349 0.13 69.35 12.37
C ASP A 349 0.39 70.86 12.20
N ARG A 350 -0.27 71.71 13.00
CA ARG A 350 -0.21 73.19 12.96
C ARG A 350 -0.47 73.75 11.57
N GLU A 351 -1.38 73.10 10.89
CA GLU A 351 -1.62 73.24 9.46
C GLU A 351 -2.68 74.31 9.17
N PHE A 352 -3.48 74.72 10.16
CA PHE A 352 -4.52 75.75 10.03
C PHE A 352 -4.00 77.15 10.39
N THR A 353 -3.06 77.64 9.59
CA THR A 353 -2.55 79.02 9.71
C THR A 353 -3.36 80.01 8.88
N ALA A 354 -3.45 81.26 9.34
CA ALA A 354 -4.08 82.35 8.58
C ALA A 354 -3.45 82.53 7.18
N LYS A 355 -2.14 82.27 7.05
CA LYS A 355 -1.41 82.32 5.77
C LYS A 355 -1.88 81.22 4.80
N ARG A 356 -2.07 79.98 5.26
CA ARG A 356 -2.56 78.89 4.41
C ARG A 356 -4.01 79.09 4.00
N MET A 357 -4.86 79.53 4.94
CA MET A 357 -6.25 79.86 4.66
C MET A 357 -6.35 80.94 3.58
N GLY A 358 -5.55 82.00 3.68
CA GLY A 358 -5.50 83.06 2.67
C GLY A 358 -5.09 82.57 1.28
N ARG A 359 -4.09 81.69 1.19
CA ARG A 359 -3.67 81.08 -0.08
C ARG A 359 -4.77 80.21 -0.70
N GLN A 360 -5.49 79.43 0.10
CA GLN A 360 -6.58 78.59 -0.40
C GLN A 360 -7.78 79.40 -0.90
N LEU A 361 -8.19 80.44 -0.16
CA LEU A 361 -9.28 81.31 -0.59
C LEU A 361 -8.92 82.09 -1.86
N SER A 362 -7.69 82.59 -1.95
CA SER A 362 -7.18 83.22 -3.18
C SER A 362 -7.14 82.25 -4.36
N SER A 363 -6.76 80.98 -4.15
CA SER A 363 -6.82 79.96 -5.21
C SER A 363 -8.23 79.58 -5.64
N MET A 364 -9.24 79.86 -4.80
CA MET A 364 -10.66 79.71 -5.11
C MET A 364 -11.28 81.00 -5.68
N GLY A 365 -10.49 82.08 -5.80
CA GLY A 365 -10.95 83.37 -6.32
C GLY A 365 -11.64 84.30 -5.30
N LEU A 366 -11.52 84.03 -4.00
CA LEU A 366 -12.12 84.83 -2.92
C LEU A 366 -11.07 85.73 -2.25
N ASP A 367 -11.44 86.99 -1.92
CA ASP A 367 -10.54 87.93 -1.22
C ASP A 367 -10.34 87.53 0.27
N PRO A 368 -9.10 87.25 0.72
CA PRO A 368 -8.82 86.78 2.08
C PRO A 368 -8.66 87.90 3.13
N SER A 369 -8.69 89.18 2.74
CA SER A 369 -8.38 90.34 3.59
C SER A 369 -9.20 90.38 4.89
N LEU A 370 -10.54 90.24 4.79
CA LEU A 370 -11.47 90.28 5.93
C LEU A 370 -11.28 89.10 6.90
N ALA A 371 -10.98 87.90 6.38
CA ALA A 371 -10.78 86.70 7.19
C ALA A 371 -9.45 86.72 7.97
N ILE A 372 -8.38 87.24 7.37
CA ILE A 372 -7.07 87.36 7.99
C ILE A 372 -7.10 88.38 9.15
N ASN A 373 -7.79 89.51 8.95
CA ASN A 373 -7.90 90.56 9.97
C ASN A 373 -8.64 90.06 11.23
N ARG A 374 -9.71 89.28 11.06
CA ARG A 374 -10.44 88.64 12.17
C ARG A 374 -9.60 87.58 12.91
N ALA A 375 -8.71 86.88 12.22
CA ALA A 375 -7.83 85.89 12.85
C ALA A 375 -6.70 86.55 13.66
N ARG A 376 -6.16 87.67 13.17
CA ARG A 376 -5.11 88.45 13.86
C ARG A 376 -5.62 89.15 15.13
N SER A 377 -6.88 89.56 15.21
CA SER A 377 -7.42 90.25 16.39
C SER A 377 -7.60 89.37 17.63
N ARG A 378 -7.47 88.04 17.52
CA ARG A 378 -7.60 87.09 18.65
C ARG A 378 -6.27 86.73 19.33
N SER A 379 -5.12 87.20 18.84
CA SER A 379 -3.82 86.96 19.48
C SER A 379 -3.57 87.94 20.63
N ARG A 380 -3.95 87.55 21.86
CA ARG A 380 -3.68 88.27 23.11
C ARG A 380 -2.43 87.69 23.80
N GLY A 381 -1.46 88.56 24.12
CA GLY A 381 -0.49 88.39 25.22
C GLY A 381 0.89 87.82 24.89
N ARG A 382 1.89 88.71 24.74
CA ARG A 382 3.32 88.41 24.95
C ARG A 382 3.53 88.03 26.43
N LYS A 383 3.95 86.79 26.73
CA LYS A 383 4.32 86.41 28.10
C LYS A 383 5.64 87.09 28.49
N ARG A 384 5.66 87.72 29.67
CA ARG A 384 6.87 88.13 30.40
C ARG A 384 7.67 86.88 30.79
N GLU A 385 8.98 86.91 30.55
CA GLU A 385 9.92 85.94 31.11
C GLU A 385 9.98 86.13 32.64
N ARG A 386 9.82 85.05 33.39
CA ARG A 386 10.24 84.95 34.80
C ARG A 386 11.38 83.94 34.84
N SER A 387 12.58 84.47 35.08
CA SER A 387 13.84 83.86 35.54
C SER A 387 14.05 82.34 35.38
N LEU A 388 15.08 81.98 34.61
CA LEU A 388 15.81 80.72 34.72
C LEU A 388 17.02 80.90 35.65
N ASP A 389 17.30 79.87 36.43
CA ASP A 389 18.53 79.73 37.20
C ASP A 389 19.76 79.86 36.31
N ASN A 390 20.66 80.68 36.83
CA ASN A 390 21.99 80.99 36.34
C ASN A 390 22.94 79.87 36.80
N ASP A 391 23.49 79.12 35.86
CA ASP A 391 24.84 78.58 36.01
C ASP A 391 25.58 78.87 34.71
N GLY A 392 26.30 79.99 34.78
CA GLY A 392 27.22 80.44 33.76
C GLY A 392 28.50 79.60 33.75
N ALA A 393 29.03 79.39 32.55
CA ALA A 393 30.45 79.37 32.29
C ALA A 393 30.65 79.61 30.79
N ASP A 394 31.58 80.50 30.49
CA ASP A 394 31.98 80.98 29.18
C ASP A 394 32.13 79.89 28.12
N ALA A 395 31.58 80.16 26.93
CA ALA A 395 32.08 79.62 25.68
C ALA A 395 31.69 80.57 24.55
N MET A 396 32.49 81.62 24.37
CA MET A 396 32.60 82.28 23.08
C MET A 396 33.30 81.32 22.10
N ASP A 397 32.76 81.30 20.89
CA ASP A 397 33.41 80.96 19.63
C ASP A 397 33.48 79.49 19.14
N LEU A 398 33.31 79.40 17.82
CA LEU A 398 33.59 78.33 16.86
C LEU A 398 32.59 77.18 16.62
N ASP A 399 32.15 77.15 15.36
CA ASP A 399 31.43 76.08 14.65
C ASP A 399 32.01 74.68 14.90
N VAL A 400 31.27 73.83 15.63
CA VAL A 400 31.30 72.37 15.46
C VAL A 400 29.95 71.77 15.86
N ASP A 401 29.39 70.95 14.98
CA ASP A 401 28.24 70.07 15.19
C ASP A 401 28.13 69.48 16.60
N ARG A 402 27.06 69.84 17.32
CA ARG A 402 26.53 69.03 18.44
C ARG A 402 25.04 68.77 18.26
N PRO A 403 24.60 67.50 18.22
CA PRO A 403 23.20 67.15 18.08
C PRO A 403 22.45 67.44 19.38
N ASN A 404 21.31 68.09 19.23
CA ASN A 404 20.45 68.51 20.32
C ASN A 404 19.99 67.34 21.21
N LYS A 405 20.01 67.64 22.51
CA LYS A 405 19.67 66.82 23.67
C LYS A 405 18.15 66.59 23.75
N MET A 406 17.57 65.82 22.82
CA MET A 406 16.21 65.26 22.93
C MET A 406 16.12 63.87 22.29
N LEU A 407 17.05 62.98 22.65
CA LEU A 407 16.93 61.54 22.40
C LEU A 407 16.63 60.79 23.68
N ARG A 408 15.46 61.04 24.26
CA ARG A 408 14.79 60.06 25.12
C ARG A 408 13.30 60.09 24.84
N THR A 409 12.89 59.41 23.78
CA THR A 409 11.95 58.27 23.88
C THR A 409 11.51 57.79 22.49
N ARG A 410 11.85 56.54 22.19
CA ARG A 410 11.12 55.62 21.30
C ARG A 410 11.27 55.84 19.78
N SER A 411 12.36 55.30 19.25
CA SER A 411 12.27 54.54 18.00
C SER A 411 11.28 53.38 18.17
N ARG A 412 10.44 53.24 17.15
CA ARG A 412 9.21 52.46 17.10
C ARG A 412 9.51 51.00 16.78
N SER A 413 8.77 50.08 17.39
CA SER A 413 8.31 48.88 16.68
C SER A 413 6.79 48.76 16.85
N LEU A 414 6.15 48.66 15.68
CA LEU A 414 4.94 47.89 15.33
C LEU A 414 3.76 47.88 16.33
N SER A 415 2.68 48.55 15.88
CA SER A 415 1.26 48.21 16.06
C SER A 415 0.83 47.45 17.32
N MET A 416 0.15 48.15 18.25
CA MET A 416 -0.93 47.57 19.05
C MET A 416 -1.98 48.65 19.38
N SER A 417 -3.24 48.33 19.08
CA SER A 417 -4.43 49.09 19.43
C SER A 417 -4.77 48.91 20.91
N ARG A 418 -5.23 50.00 21.53
CA ARG A 418 -5.67 50.06 22.92
C ARG A 418 -7.07 49.45 23.04
N LEU A 419 -7.16 48.19 23.45
CA LEU A 419 -8.28 47.68 24.22
C LEU A 419 -7.69 46.89 25.39
N ARG A 420 -8.04 47.32 26.61
CA ARG A 420 -7.40 47.06 27.92
C ARG A 420 -6.11 47.83 28.17
N SER A 421 -6.21 48.76 29.10
CA SER A 421 -5.10 49.47 29.70
C SER A 421 -4.22 48.51 30.52
N TRP A 422 -3.38 47.70 29.88
CA TRP A 422 -2.30 46.97 30.56
C TRP A 422 -1.08 46.92 29.64
N LEU A 423 -0.01 47.62 30.04
CA LEU A 423 1.30 47.41 29.43
C LEU A 423 1.90 46.10 29.97
N PRO A 424 2.32 45.15 29.11
CA PRO A 424 2.80 43.83 29.55
C PRO A 424 3.98 43.86 30.52
N ASN A 425 4.73 44.95 30.59
CA ASN A 425 5.92 45.06 31.43
C ASN A 425 5.70 45.90 32.69
N GLU A 426 4.54 46.51 32.89
CA GLU A 426 4.28 47.30 34.09
C GLU A 426 3.96 46.36 35.26
N VAL A 427 4.67 46.47 36.38
CA VAL A 427 4.45 45.62 37.55
C VAL A 427 3.18 46.11 38.24
N VAL A 428 2.16 45.27 38.25
CA VAL A 428 0.89 45.59 38.91
C VAL A 428 0.94 45.08 40.35
N PRO A 429 0.55 45.88 41.35
CA PRO A 429 0.42 45.39 42.72
C PRO A 429 -0.49 44.14 42.77
N GLY A 430 0.03 43.02 43.26
CA GLY A 430 -0.68 41.73 43.34
C GLY A 430 -0.21 40.62 42.39
N GLU A 431 0.64 40.91 41.38
CA GLU A 431 1.16 39.90 40.44
C GLU A 431 2.33 39.05 40.98
N GLY A 432 2.82 39.34 42.20
CA GLY A 432 3.90 38.56 42.83
C GLY A 432 5.31 38.80 42.28
N PHE A 433 5.50 39.77 41.38
CA PHE A 433 6.83 40.20 40.92
C PHE A 433 7.31 41.43 41.68
N LYS A 434 8.58 41.43 42.12
CA LYS A 434 9.15 42.51 42.93
C LYS A 434 9.51 43.75 42.09
N ASP A 435 10.16 43.52 40.94
CA ASP A 435 10.69 44.58 40.08
C ASP A 435 10.35 44.38 38.60
N PHE A 436 10.36 45.47 37.83
CA PHE A 436 10.19 45.47 36.37
C PHE A 436 11.16 44.50 35.68
N ALA A 437 12.42 44.45 36.15
CA ALA A 437 13.43 43.55 35.61
C ALA A 437 13.07 42.07 35.81
N GLN A 438 12.41 41.72 36.92
CA GLN A 438 11.98 40.36 37.22
C GLN A 438 10.80 39.94 36.33
N LYS A 439 9.84 40.84 36.07
CA LYS A 439 8.72 40.62 35.15
C LYS A 439 9.18 40.48 33.69
N VAL A 440 10.16 41.27 33.27
CA VAL A 440 10.77 41.11 31.93
C VAL A 440 11.52 39.77 31.82
N LYS A 441 12.20 39.34 32.89
CA LYS A 441 12.85 38.01 32.94
C LYS A 441 11.81 36.88 32.88
N SER A 442 10.68 36.97 33.60
CA SER A 442 9.62 35.95 33.53
C SER A 442 8.98 35.86 32.15
N HIS A 443 8.72 37.00 31.49
CA HIS A 443 8.25 36.99 30.10
C HIS A 443 9.26 36.38 29.12
N LYS A 444 10.57 36.61 29.32
CA LYS A 444 11.62 35.95 28.53
C LYS A 444 11.66 34.44 28.79
N LEU A 445 11.45 34.00 30.03
CA LEU A 445 11.37 32.58 30.39
C LEU A 445 10.12 31.91 29.79
N ALA A 446 8.96 32.56 29.82
CA ALA A 446 7.73 32.07 29.18
C ALA A 446 7.90 31.94 27.66
N LYS A 447 8.53 32.92 27.00
CA LYS A 447 8.87 32.79 25.57
C LYS A 447 9.88 31.68 25.28
N LYS A 448 10.78 31.36 26.23
CA LYS A 448 11.71 30.23 26.10
C LYS A 448 11.02 28.88 26.30
N SER A 449 10.08 28.75 27.23
CA SER A 449 9.37 27.47 27.46
C SER A 449 8.53 27.04 26.25
N VAL A 450 7.90 28.00 25.56
CA VAL A 450 7.07 27.74 24.37
C VAL A 450 7.89 27.29 23.14
N LYS A 451 9.21 27.53 23.12
CA LYS A 451 10.06 27.16 21.96
C LYS A 451 10.00 25.68 21.60
N LYS A 452 9.89 24.78 22.59
CA LYS A 452 9.82 23.33 22.33
C LYS A 452 8.52 22.96 21.62
N SER A 453 7.39 23.48 22.09
CA SER A 453 6.08 23.29 21.46
C SER A 453 6.01 23.90 20.06
N ASN A 454 6.64 25.05 19.84
CA ASN A 454 6.71 25.67 18.52
C ASN A 454 7.62 24.90 17.56
N LYS A 455 8.70 24.29 18.06
CA LYS A 455 9.55 23.39 17.25
C LYS A 455 8.77 22.18 16.75
N ASP A 456 7.85 21.68 17.56
CA ASP A 456 6.91 20.61 17.20
C ASP A 456 5.66 21.13 16.44
N ALA A 457 5.65 22.41 16.03
CA ALA A 457 4.56 23.08 15.31
C ALA A 457 3.17 22.97 15.97
N ARG A 458 3.10 22.96 17.31
CA ARG A 458 1.83 22.87 18.04
C ARG A 458 1.08 24.21 17.98
N CYS A 459 -0.24 24.14 17.81
CA CYS A 459 -1.13 25.32 17.73
C CYS A 459 -1.28 26.08 19.09
N GLY A 460 -0.65 25.60 20.16
CA GLY A 460 -0.64 26.24 21.47
C GLY A 460 -0.37 25.24 22.60
N GLU A 461 -0.44 25.70 23.85
CA GLU A 461 -0.19 24.85 25.03
C GLU A 461 -1.29 23.80 25.27
N ALA A 462 -2.51 24.08 24.79
CA ALA A 462 -3.65 23.17 24.84
C ALA A 462 -3.58 22.06 23.77
N ALA A 463 -2.76 22.22 22.74
CA ALA A 463 -2.62 21.25 21.66
C ALA A 463 -1.75 20.05 22.11
N ARG A 464 -2.40 19.03 22.69
CA ARG A 464 -1.78 17.80 23.21
C ARG A 464 -2.25 16.54 22.46
N VAL A 465 -2.68 16.68 21.21
CA VAL A 465 -3.13 15.56 20.38
C VAL A 465 -1.94 14.66 20.05
N ILE A 466 -2.08 13.36 20.32
CA ILE A 466 -1.08 12.34 19.98
C ILE A 466 -1.53 11.66 18.68
N PRO A 467 -0.86 11.88 17.54
CA PRO A 467 -1.22 11.22 16.29
C PRO A 467 -0.86 9.74 16.36
N THR A 468 -1.73 8.89 15.83
CA THR A 468 -1.47 7.45 15.71
C THR A 468 -0.55 7.19 14.52
N LEU A 469 0.77 7.15 14.76
CA LEU A 469 1.78 6.96 13.71
C LEU A 469 1.66 5.61 12.98
N LYS A 470 1.21 4.57 13.68
CA LYS A 470 1.02 3.22 13.13
C LYS A 470 -0.43 2.77 13.31
N PRO A 471 -1.37 3.25 12.49
CA PRO A 471 -2.76 2.88 12.66
C PRO A 471 -2.96 1.41 12.22
N LYS A 472 -3.65 0.64 13.06
CA LYS A 472 -3.76 -0.83 12.91
C LYS A 472 -4.29 -1.27 11.54
N HIS A 473 -5.26 -0.54 10.98
CA HIS A 473 -5.87 -0.83 9.69
C HIS A 473 -4.94 -0.61 8.47
N LEU A 474 -3.74 -0.04 8.66
CA LEU A 474 -2.65 -0.01 7.66
C LEU A 474 -1.71 -1.21 7.79
N PHE A 475 -1.36 -1.59 9.02
CA PHE A 475 -0.25 -2.50 9.31
C PHE A 475 -0.68 -3.91 9.74
N SER A 476 -1.98 -4.15 9.90
CA SER A 476 -2.53 -5.43 10.35
C SER A 476 -3.51 -6.00 9.33
N GLY A 477 -3.32 -7.29 9.01
CA GLY A 477 -4.08 -7.99 7.98
C GLY A 477 -3.33 -8.04 6.64
N LYS A 478 -3.69 -9.03 5.81
CA LYS A 478 -3.22 -9.15 4.43
C LYS A 478 -4.43 -8.99 3.51
N ARG A 479 -4.25 -8.36 2.35
CA ARG A 479 -5.28 -8.31 1.31
C ARG A 479 -5.48 -9.72 0.76
N SER A 480 -6.67 -10.30 0.96
CA SER A 480 -7.08 -11.56 0.35
C SER A 480 -7.80 -11.31 -0.98
N ILE A 481 -7.90 -12.35 -1.82
CA ILE A 481 -8.82 -12.33 -2.98
C ILE A 481 -10.25 -12.12 -2.45
N GLY A 482 -10.96 -11.08 -2.91
CA GLY A 482 -12.31 -10.73 -2.47
C GLY A 482 -12.49 -9.25 -2.08
N LYS A 483 -13.37 -8.97 -1.10
CA LYS A 483 -13.66 -7.60 -0.63
C LYS A 483 -12.44 -6.96 0.03
N THR A 484 -12.03 -5.80 -0.45
CA THR A 484 -10.92 -5.02 0.11
C THR A 484 -11.40 -4.00 1.15
N GLN A 485 -10.55 -3.67 2.11
CA GLN A 485 -10.86 -2.68 3.15
C GLN A 485 -10.76 -1.23 2.68
N ARG A 486 -10.14 -1.00 1.53
CA ARG A 486 -9.96 0.31 0.90
C ARG A 486 -10.24 0.18 -0.58
N ARG A 487 -10.81 1.24 -1.13
CA ARG A 487 -11.06 1.38 -2.57
C ARG A 487 -9.75 1.30 -3.34
#